data_AF-A0AAW4WSS5-F1
#
_entry.id   AF-A0AAW4WSS5-F1
#
_cell.length_a   1.000
_cell.length_b   1.000
_cell.length_c   1.000
_cell.angle_alpha   90.00
_cell.angle_beta   90.00
_cell.angle_gamma   90.00
#
_symmetry.space_group_name_H-M   'P 1'
#
loop_
_entity.id
_entity.type
_entity.pdbx_description
1 polymer ?
#
loop_
_entity_poly.entity_id
_entity_poly.type
_entity_poly.pdbx_seq_one_letter_code
_entity_poly.pdbx_strand_id
1 'polypeptide(L)'
;MPKKILSFTLILIFLLSTAAFAASLDDFDKELLIRVYKDLDSDDLEYMARLGLNSKDISLILYYYSNSGQKLDDHQLRNIARKKDSLDDYHHNFWLPKIIFDDSLIRFRHPKRSRLLPPLNTNKYDRRREHLGGIETIKVRGPNYEYKYINDARGIEEKIEIKMQKYEYYYRDKNMIEKLDVNYANKKYSYYYKNLRTGRTIEKEGRGRKISRETVYNELKDSYQEDKSENGDNGIDISFDIIIDLSDLLN
;
A
#
# COMPACT_ATOMS: atom_id res chain seq x y z
N MET A 1 39.26 -26.95 -37.05
CA MET A 1 37.84 -27.04 -36.62
C MET A 1 37.80 -27.10 -35.10
N PRO A 2 37.59 -25.96 -34.42
CA PRO A 2 36.52 -25.88 -33.41
C PRO A 2 36.03 -24.42 -33.24
N LYS A 3 35.11 -23.95 -34.09
CA LYS A 3 34.43 -22.64 -33.87
C LYS A 3 32.91 -22.76 -33.80
N LYS A 4 32.36 -23.93 -34.09
CA LYS A 4 30.90 -24.18 -34.08
C LYS A 4 30.35 -24.69 -32.74
N ILE A 5 31.21 -25.17 -31.83
CA ILE A 5 30.78 -25.71 -30.53
C ILE A 5 30.62 -24.59 -29.49
N LEU A 6 31.39 -23.50 -29.59
CA LEU A 6 31.33 -22.40 -28.61
C LEU A 6 30.09 -21.50 -28.77
N SER A 7 29.47 -21.48 -29.95
CA SER A 7 28.29 -20.64 -30.20
C SER A 7 26.99 -21.28 -29.70
N PHE A 8 26.95 -22.61 -29.57
CA PHE A 8 25.77 -23.32 -29.09
C PHE A 8 25.65 -23.31 -27.56
N THR A 9 26.76 -23.29 -26.82
CA THR A 9 26.75 -23.15 -25.36
C THR A 9 26.32 -21.75 -24.90
N LEU A 10 26.65 -20.69 -25.65
CA LEU A 10 26.21 -19.34 -25.30
C LEU A 10 24.70 -19.13 -25.51
N ILE A 11 24.12 -19.74 -26.56
CA ILE A 11 22.68 -19.68 -26.84
C ILE A 11 21.90 -20.52 -25.81
N LEU A 12 22.46 -21.65 -25.35
CA LEU A 12 21.82 -22.47 -24.31
C LEU A 12 21.86 -21.80 -22.93
N ILE A 13 22.94 -21.08 -22.58
CA ILE A 13 23.02 -20.29 -21.33
C ILE A 13 22.07 -19.08 -21.36
N PHE A 14 21.81 -18.51 -22.55
CA PHE A 14 20.83 -17.42 -22.71
C PHE A 14 19.37 -17.90 -22.72
N LEU A 15 19.11 -19.15 -23.10
CA LEU A 15 17.78 -19.77 -23.03
C LEU A 15 17.46 -20.33 -21.64
N LEU A 16 18.47 -20.61 -20.81
CA LEU A 16 18.31 -21.04 -19.42
C LEU A 16 18.09 -19.88 -18.43
N SER A 17 18.30 -18.62 -18.84
CA SER A 17 18.09 -17.44 -17.96
C SER A 17 16.68 -16.84 -18.04
N THR A 18 15.80 -17.34 -18.91
CA THR A 18 14.41 -16.86 -19.04
C THR A 18 13.37 -17.83 -18.50
N ALA A 19 13.76 -18.85 -17.75
CA ALA A 19 12.84 -19.53 -16.83
C ALA A 19 12.57 -18.61 -15.63
N ALA A 20 11.99 -17.44 -15.89
CA ALA A 20 11.20 -16.75 -14.89
C ALA A 20 10.11 -17.74 -14.51
N PHE A 21 10.28 -18.43 -13.38
CA PHE A 21 9.19 -19.13 -12.74
C PHE A 21 8.08 -18.09 -12.58
N ALA A 22 7.05 -18.16 -13.44
CA ALA A 22 5.81 -17.46 -13.19
C ALA A 22 5.36 -17.98 -11.82
N ALA A 23 5.41 -17.12 -10.81
CA ALA A 23 4.95 -17.48 -9.49
C ALA A 23 3.43 -17.70 -9.63
N SER A 24 2.99 -18.94 -9.81
CA SER A 24 1.56 -19.23 -9.82
C SER A 24 1.04 -18.98 -8.41
N LEU A 25 0.12 -18.03 -8.28
CA LEU A 25 -0.67 -17.87 -7.05
C LEU A 25 -1.52 -19.12 -6.87
N ASP A 26 -1.53 -19.68 -5.66
CA ASP A 26 -2.45 -20.76 -5.34
C ASP A 26 -3.89 -20.24 -5.22
N ASP A 27 -4.86 -21.15 -5.32
CA ASP A 27 -6.28 -20.80 -5.33
C ASP A 27 -6.73 -20.14 -4.02
N PHE A 28 -6.10 -20.52 -2.90
CA PHE A 28 -6.39 -19.92 -1.60
C PHE A 28 -5.97 -18.45 -1.57
N ASP A 29 -4.76 -18.14 -2.04
CA ASP A 29 -4.23 -16.78 -2.09
C ASP A 29 -5.05 -15.90 -3.04
N LYS A 30 -5.51 -16.44 -4.17
CA LYS A 30 -6.41 -15.72 -5.08
C LYS A 30 -7.75 -15.40 -4.40
N GLU A 31 -8.39 -16.39 -3.78
CA GLU A 31 -9.67 -16.22 -3.07
C GLU A 31 -9.54 -15.20 -1.93
N LEU A 32 -8.47 -15.30 -1.13
CA LEU A 32 -8.14 -14.36 -0.06
C LEU A 32 -8.08 -12.92 -0.58
N LEU A 33 -7.26 -12.67 -1.61
CA LEU A 33 -6.99 -11.32 -2.09
C LEU A 33 -8.21 -10.69 -2.77
N ILE A 34 -8.95 -11.44 -3.59
CA ILE A 34 -10.19 -10.96 -4.24
C ILE A 34 -11.24 -10.59 -3.19
N ARG A 35 -11.33 -11.36 -2.10
CA ARG A 35 -12.29 -11.06 -1.04
C ARG A 35 -11.91 -9.82 -0.23
N VAL A 36 -10.62 -9.66 0.07
CA VAL A 36 -10.10 -8.56 0.89
C VAL A 36 -10.11 -7.24 0.14
N TYR A 37 -9.75 -7.22 -1.15
CA TYR A 37 -9.59 -6.00 -1.92
C TYR A 37 -10.73 -5.84 -2.92
N LYS A 38 -11.58 -4.84 -2.69
CA LYS A 38 -12.70 -4.55 -3.60
C LYS A 38 -12.19 -4.13 -4.98
N ASP A 39 -12.90 -4.53 -6.01
CA ASP A 39 -12.59 -4.24 -7.41
C ASP A 39 -11.33 -4.96 -7.94
N LEU A 40 -10.77 -5.91 -7.20
CA LEU A 40 -9.71 -6.80 -7.67
C LEU A 40 -10.33 -8.08 -8.26
N ASP A 41 -9.86 -8.49 -9.43
CA ASP A 41 -10.27 -9.76 -10.05
C ASP A 41 -9.12 -10.75 -10.24
N SER A 42 -9.43 -11.92 -10.79
CA SER A 42 -8.44 -12.97 -11.04
C SER A 42 -7.45 -12.59 -12.14
N ASP A 43 -7.86 -11.81 -13.14
CA ASP A 43 -7.00 -11.44 -14.27
C ASP A 43 -5.94 -10.44 -13.81
N ASP A 44 -6.30 -9.49 -12.95
CA ASP A 44 -5.38 -8.59 -12.26
C ASP A 44 -4.30 -9.36 -11.49
N LEU A 45 -4.72 -10.35 -10.69
CA LEU A 45 -3.81 -11.19 -9.89
C LEU A 45 -2.89 -12.03 -10.74
N GLU A 46 -3.41 -12.61 -11.82
CA GLU A 46 -2.58 -13.36 -12.78
C GLU A 46 -1.58 -12.47 -13.47
N TYR A 47 -1.97 -11.24 -13.81
CA TYR A 47 -1.05 -10.28 -14.40
C TYR A 47 0.08 -9.91 -13.43
N MET A 48 -0.25 -9.63 -12.16
CA MET A 48 0.75 -9.39 -11.10
C MET A 48 1.70 -10.60 -10.94
N ALA A 49 1.16 -11.81 -10.93
CA ALA A 49 1.94 -13.05 -10.86
C ALA A 49 2.90 -13.22 -12.06
N ARG A 50 2.44 -12.89 -13.28
CA ARG A 50 3.29 -12.89 -14.50
C ARG A 50 4.44 -11.88 -14.43
N LEU A 51 4.30 -10.82 -13.64
CA LEU A 51 5.39 -9.87 -13.36
C LEU A 51 6.39 -10.38 -12.29
N GLY A 52 6.21 -11.60 -11.78
CA GLY A 52 7.11 -12.23 -10.80
C GLY A 52 6.84 -11.80 -9.36
N LEU A 53 5.65 -11.28 -9.07
CA LEU A 53 5.18 -10.95 -7.73
C LEU A 53 4.51 -12.19 -7.11
N ASN A 54 4.94 -12.59 -5.91
CA ASN A 54 4.22 -13.62 -5.14
C ASN A 54 3.08 -13.02 -4.31
N SER A 55 2.28 -13.85 -3.65
CA SER A 55 1.15 -13.40 -2.83
C SER A 55 1.54 -12.40 -1.74
N LYS A 56 2.71 -12.54 -1.12
CA LYS A 56 3.19 -11.59 -0.11
C LYS A 56 3.54 -10.23 -0.72
N ASP A 57 4.19 -10.24 -1.88
CA ASP A 57 4.51 -9.02 -2.61
C ASP A 57 3.21 -8.30 -3.01
N ILE A 58 2.24 -9.03 -3.56
CA ILE A 58 0.93 -8.51 -3.97
C ILE A 58 0.16 -7.96 -2.78
N SER A 59 0.08 -8.68 -1.66
CA SER A 59 -0.58 -8.23 -0.43
C SER A 59 -0.06 -6.88 0.04
N LEU A 60 1.27 -6.68 0.05
CA LEU A 60 1.86 -5.42 0.47
C LEU A 60 1.57 -4.27 -0.51
N ILE A 61 1.64 -4.54 -1.81
CA ILE A 61 1.32 -3.56 -2.85
C ILE A 61 -0.14 -3.12 -2.71
N LEU A 62 -1.09 -4.05 -2.65
CA LEU A 62 -2.52 -3.74 -2.53
C LEU A 62 -2.82 -2.99 -1.23
N TYR A 63 -2.17 -3.36 -0.12
CA TYR A 63 -2.30 -2.67 1.16
C TYR A 63 -1.83 -1.20 1.10
N TYR A 64 -0.72 -0.95 0.42
CA TYR A 64 -0.20 0.40 0.19
C TYR A 64 -1.14 1.26 -0.67
N TYR A 65 -1.68 0.70 -1.76
CA TYR A 65 -2.55 1.42 -2.67
C TYR A 65 -3.93 1.70 -2.08
N SER A 66 -4.50 0.74 -1.33
CA SER A 66 -5.78 0.92 -0.65
C SER A 66 -5.76 2.06 0.37
N ASN A 67 -4.69 2.18 1.16
CA ASN A 67 -4.56 3.24 2.16
C ASN A 67 -4.22 4.61 1.56
N SER A 68 -3.36 4.65 0.55
CA SER A 68 -2.95 5.92 -0.07
C SER A 68 -4.07 6.53 -0.94
N GLY A 69 -5.05 5.73 -1.35
CA GLY A 69 -6.11 6.12 -2.28
C GLY A 69 -5.60 6.40 -3.70
N GLN A 70 -4.40 5.91 -4.02
CA GLN A 70 -3.80 6.01 -5.34
C GLN A 70 -4.41 4.99 -6.30
N LYS A 71 -4.39 5.32 -7.59
CA LYS A 71 -4.72 4.39 -8.66
C LYS A 71 -3.49 3.54 -8.98
N LEU A 72 -3.60 2.23 -8.87
CA LEU A 72 -2.61 1.27 -9.35
C LEU A 72 -2.85 1.01 -10.84
N ASP A 73 -2.01 1.60 -11.69
CA ASP A 73 -2.00 1.37 -13.12
C ASP A 73 -0.84 0.44 -13.54
N ASP A 74 -0.88 -0.06 -14.78
CA ASP A 74 0.15 -0.96 -15.32
C ASP A 74 1.58 -0.38 -15.20
N HIS A 75 1.75 0.89 -15.56
CA HIS A 75 3.07 1.52 -15.55
C HIS A 75 3.64 1.56 -14.12
N GLN A 76 2.81 1.87 -13.13
CA GLN A 76 3.19 1.85 -11.73
C GLN A 76 3.50 0.43 -11.25
N LEU A 77 2.64 -0.55 -11.58
CA LEU A 77 2.84 -1.94 -11.18
C LEU A 77 4.15 -2.51 -11.74
N ARG A 78 4.46 -2.28 -13.02
CA ARG A 78 5.75 -2.70 -13.62
C ARG A 78 6.95 -2.04 -12.96
N ASN A 79 6.84 -0.76 -12.61
CA ASN A 79 7.92 -0.05 -11.92
C ASN A 79 8.17 -0.59 -10.51
N ILE A 80 7.10 -0.98 -9.82
CA ILE A 80 7.17 -1.62 -8.51
C ILE A 80 7.76 -3.03 -8.63
N ALA A 81 7.30 -3.83 -9.59
CA ALA A 81 7.78 -5.21 -9.79
C ALA A 81 9.30 -5.26 -10.04
N ARG A 82 9.84 -4.31 -10.81
CA ARG A 82 11.30 -4.17 -11.02
C ARG A 82 12.10 -3.89 -9.76
N LYS A 83 11.43 -3.44 -8.69
CA LYS A 83 12.06 -3.04 -7.40
C LYS A 83 11.49 -3.82 -6.22
N LYS A 84 10.87 -4.99 -6.47
CA LYS A 84 10.10 -5.75 -5.48
C LYS A 84 10.87 -6.09 -4.20
N ASP A 85 12.18 -6.28 -4.31
CA ASP A 85 13.04 -6.63 -3.18
C ASP A 85 13.11 -5.51 -2.11
N SER A 86 12.84 -4.27 -2.51
CA SER A 86 12.82 -3.07 -1.65
C SER A 86 11.42 -2.58 -1.26
N LEU A 87 10.37 -3.37 -1.52
CA LEU A 87 8.98 -2.99 -1.27
C LEU A 87 8.72 -2.48 0.16
N ASP A 88 9.30 -3.15 1.16
CA ASP A 88 9.09 -2.82 2.59
C ASP A 88 9.56 -1.40 2.95
N ASP A 89 10.45 -0.81 2.14
CA ASP A 89 11.00 0.52 2.36
C ASP A 89 10.10 1.64 1.78
N TYR A 90 9.07 1.29 1.01
CA TYR A 90 8.22 2.26 0.28
C TYR A 90 7.00 2.75 1.06
N HIS A 91 6.80 2.32 2.31
CA HIS A 91 5.68 2.79 3.14
C HIS A 91 5.49 4.32 3.12
N HIS A 92 6.58 5.09 3.10
CA HIS A 92 6.53 6.56 3.05
C HIS A 92 6.00 7.11 1.71
N ASN A 93 6.24 6.43 0.59
CA ASN A 93 5.64 6.78 -0.71
C ASN A 93 4.12 6.60 -0.71
N PHE A 94 3.62 5.74 0.17
CA PHE A 94 2.20 5.43 0.34
C PHE A 94 1.62 5.99 1.63
N TRP A 95 2.36 6.88 2.28
CA TRP A 95 1.89 7.67 3.42
C TRP A 95 1.50 6.84 4.63
N LEU A 96 2.14 5.68 4.76
CA LEU A 96 1.96 4.79 5.88
C LEU A 96 3.16 4.89 6.81
N PRO A 97 2.97 4.67 8.12
CA PRO A 97 4.09 4.50 9.02
C PRO A 97 4.83 3.18 8.71
N LYS A 98 6.06 3.05 9.20
CA LYS A 98 6.84 1.79 9.07
C LYS A 98 6.38 0.67 10.02
N ILE A 99 5.14 0.77 10.50
CA ILE A 99 4.51 -0.18 11.41
C ILE A 99 3.08 -0.49 10.97
N ILE A 100 2.56 -1.62 11.43
CA ILE A 100 1.13 -1.94 11.51
C ILE A 100 0.72 -1.98 12.99
N PHE A 101 -0.57 -2.05 13.30
CA PHE A 101 -1.00 -2.28 14.68
C PHE A 101 -0.63 -3.71 15.12
N ASP A 102 -0.57 -3.91 16.43
CA ASP A 102 -0.36 -5.22 17.04
C ASP A 102 -1.46 -6.21 16.69
N ASP A 103 -2.70 -5.73 16.58
CA ASP A 103 -3.92 -6.51 16.43
C ASP A 103 -4.57 -6.42 15.03
N SER A 104 -4.04 -5.56 14.14
CA SER A 104 -4.68 -5.27 12.86
C SER A 104 -3.79 -4.50 11.89
N LEU A 105 -4.17 -4.52 10.61
CA LEU A 105 -3.66 -3.59 9.62
C LEU A 105 -4.22 -2.16 9.82
N ILE A 106 -3.42 -1.16 9.47
CA ILE A 106 -3.86 0.23 9.48
C ILE A 106 -4.77 0.45 8.27
N ARG A 107 -5.94 1.06 8.52
CA ARG A 107 -6.89 1.44 7.47
C ARG A 107 -7.33 2.87 7.68
N PHE A 108 -6.79 3.79 6.89
CA PHE A 108 -7.26 5.17 6.90
C PHE A 108 -8.68 5.28 6.35
N ARG A 109 -9.50 6.11 6.98
CA ARG A 109 -10.92 6.31 6.68
C ARG A 109 -11.18 7.58 5.89
N HIS A 110 -10.16 8.39 5.62
CA HIS A 110 -10.29 9.56 4.78
C HIS A 110 -10.83 9.20 3.39
N PRO A 111 -11.57 10.09 2.72
CA PRO A 111 -11.94 9.92 1.32
C PRO A 111 -10.72 9.73 0.41
N LYS A 112 -10.84 8.84 -0.58
CA LYS A 112 -9.82 8.66 -1.61
C LYS A 112 -9.74 9.89 -2.52
N ARG A 113 -8.52 10.29 -2.88
CA ARG A 113 -8.27 11.42 -3.78
C ARG A 113 -6.93 11.28 -4.49
N SER A 114 -6.82 11.89 -5.67
CA SER A 114 -5.54 12.04 -6.37
C SER A 114 -4.64 13.00 -5.61
N ARG A 115 -3.44 12.53 -5.24
CA ARG A 115 -2.50 13.21 -4.35
C ARG A 115 -1.19 13.51 -5.06
N LEU A 116 -0.49 14.54 -4.59
CA LEU A 116 0.90 14.80 -4.96
C LEU A 116 1.82 13.78 -4.30
N LEU A 117 2.64 13.11 -5.11
CA LEU A 117 3.55 12.07 -4.65
C LEU A 117 4.96 12.33 -5.14
N PRO A 118 5.97 11.95 -4.34
CA PRO A 118 7.33 11.94 -4.83
C PRO A 118 7.53 10.70 -5.72
N PRO A 119 8.47 10.73 -6.67
CA PRO A 119 8.97 9.51 -7.29
C PRO A 119 9.44 8.50 -6.24
N LEU A 120 9.36 7.21 -6.54
CA LEU A 120 9.93 6.16 -5.68
C LEU A 120 11.43 6.41 -5.44
N ASN A 121 11.88 6.26 -4.19
CA ASN A 121 13.29 6.43 -3.76
C ASN A 121 13.90 7.82 -3.95
N THR A 122 13.07 8.87 -3.93
CA THR A 122 13.57 10.23 -4.00
C THR A 122 14.04 10.71 -2.62
N ASN A 123 15.27 11.22 -2.54
CA ASN A 123 15.81 11.80 -1.30
C ASN A 123 15.60 13.31 -1.20
N LYS A 124 15.26 13.98 -2.30
CA LYS A 124 14.97 15.41 -2.33
C LYS A 124 13.89 15.70 -3.36
N TYR A 125 12.77 16.23 -2.91
CA TYR A 125 11.66 16.60 -3.77
C TYR A 125 10.83 17.69 -3.12
N ASP A 126 10.41 18.65 -3.92
CA ASP A 126 9.46 19.67 -3.51
C ASP A 126 8.46 19.84 -4.63
N ARG A 127 7.18 19.85 -4.26
CA ARG A 127 6.14 20.24 -5.20
C ARG A 127 5.03 20.95 -4.47
N ARG A 128 4.47 21.93 -5.15
CA ARG A 128 3.25 22.62 -4.77
C ARG A 128 2.27 22.52 -5.94
N ARG A 129 1.01 22.29 -5.62
CA ARG A 129 -0.10 22.30 -6.57
C ARG A 129 -1.23 23.12 -5.96
N GLU A 130 -1.78 24.03 -6.75
CA GLU A 130 -2.97 24.77 -6.38
C GLU A 130 -4.18 24.10 -7.02
N HIS A 131 -5.27 24.07 -6.28
CA HIS A 131 -6.56 23.54 -6.68
C HIS A 131 -7.62 24.62 -6.44
N LEU A 132 -8.83 24.43 -6.96
CA LEU A 132 -9.94 25.32 -6.66
C LEU A 132 -10.20 25.36 -5.14
N GLY A 133 -9.83 26.47 -4.51
CA GLY A 133 -9.99 26.72 -3.07
C GLY A 133 -9.01 25.98 -2.17
N GLY A 134 -7.89 25.43 -2.69
CA GLY A 134 -6.94 24.69 -1.87
C GLY A 134 -5.52 24.62 -2.39
N ILE A 135 -4.60 24.28 -1.49
CA ILE A 135 -3.16 24.15 -1.76
C ILE A 135 -2.69 22.79 -1.25
N GLU A 136 -1.93 22.11 -2.09
CA GLU A 136 -1.26 20.86 -1.79
C GLU A 136 0.25 21.05 -1.89
N THR A 137 0.98 20.63 -0.86
CA THR A 137 2.44 20.70 -0.82
C THR A 137 3.04 19.39 -0.34
N ILE A 138 4.15 19.02 -0.94
CA ILE A 138 4.99 17.90 -0.54
C ILE A 138 6.44 18.34 -0.49
N LYS A 139 7.15 17.92 0.56
CA LYS A 139 8.58 18.14 0.74
C LYS A 139 9.25 16.87 1.25
N VAL A 140 10.29 16.43 0.57
CA VAL A 140 11.12 15.27 0.93
C VAL A 140 12.56 15.74 1.12
N ARG A 141 13.16 15.40 2.26
CA ARG A 141 14.54 15.74 2.64
C ARG A 141 15.17 14.57 3.38
N GLY A 142 15.83 13.68 2.65
CA GLY A 142 16.37 12.42 3.17
C GLY A 142 15.26 11.60 3.84
N PRO A 143 15.38 11.26 5.14
CA PRO A 143 14.36 10.48 5.85
C PRO A 143 13.12 11.31 6.25
N ASN A 144 13.13 12.61 6.00
CA ASN A 144 12.03 13.50 6.37
C ASN A 144 11.05 13.65 5.21
N TYR A 145 9.78 13.48 5.50
CA TYR A 145 8.67 13.65 4.58
C TYR A 145 7.61 14.55 5.21
N GLU A 146 7.19 15.57 4.48
CA GLU A 146 6.10 16.45 4.88
C GLU A 146 5.10 16.56 3.73
N TYR A 147 3.85 16.24 4.02
CA TYR A 147 2.71 16.48 3.16
C TYR A 147 1.73 17.38 3.88
N LYS A 148 1.18 18.33 3.13
CA LYS A 148 0.10 19.20 3.61
C LYS A 148 -0.87 19.48 2.49
N TYR A 149 -2.15 19.34 2.80
CA TYR A 149 -3.25 19.76 1.95
C TYR A 149 -4.23 20.58 2.77
N ILE A 150 -4.57 21.75 2.27
CA ILE A 150 -5.63 22.58 2.82
C ILE A 150 -6.60 22.90 1.68
N ASN A 151 -7.89 22.76 1.92
CA ASN A 151 -8.93 23.30 1.05
C ASN A 151 -9.98 23.99 1.91
N ASP A 152 -9.88 25.32 2.02
CA ASP A 152 -10.75 26.12 2.87
C ASP A 152 -12.20 26.08 2.40
N ALA A 153 -12.41 26.07 1.08
CA ALA A 153 -13.76 26.01 0.48
C ALA A 153 -14.52 24.73 0.84
N ARG A 154 -13.79 23.63 1.08
CA ARG A 154 -14.36 22.34 1.49
C ARG A 154 -14.15 22.04 2.98
N GLY A 155 -13.47 22.92 3.71
CA GLY A 155 -13.09 22.72 5.10
C GLY A 155 -12.22 21.49 5.32
N ILE A 156 -11.34 21.16 4.37
CA ILE A 156 -10.47 19.98 4.43
C ILE A 156 -9.07 20.38 4.87
N GLU A 157 -8.52 19.68 5.85
CA GLU A 157 -7.12 19.74 6.25
C GLU A 157 -6.56 18.31 6.31
N GLU A 158 -5.41 18.09 5.68
CA GLU A 158 -4.66 16.84 5.79
C GLU A 158 -3.17 17.15 5.94
N LYS A 159 -2.53 16.51 6.91
CA LYS A 159 -1.11 16.65 7.18
C LYS A 159 -0.51 15.27 7.41
N ILE A 160 0.66 15.04 6.83
CA ILE A 160 1.51 13.90 7.15
C ILE A 160 2.91 14.39 7.40
N GLU A 161 3.49 13.95 8.52
CA GLU A 161 4.84 14.26 8.89
C GLU A 161 5.56 12.97 9.28
N ILE A 162 6.59 12.63 8.52
CA ILE A 162 7.47 11.50 8.80
C ILE A 162 8.85 12.07 9.08
N LYS A 163 9.37 11.73 10.26
CA LYS A 163 10.75 12.00 10.68
C LYS A 163 11.38 10.69 11.11
N MET A 164 12.69 10.69 11.34
CA MET A 164 13.43 9.49 11.71
C MET A 164 12.81 8.69 12.87
N GLN A 165 12.27 9.38 13.88
CA GLN A 165 11.70 8.77 15.09
C GLN A 165 10.19 8.96 15.27
N LYS A 166 9.50 9.50 14.25
CA LYS A 166 8.13 9.99 14.39
C LYS A 166 7.35 9.84 13.10
N TYR A 167 6.09 9.46 13.23
CA TYR A 167 5.10 9.61 12.19
C TYR A 167 3.86 10.27 12.79
N GLU A 168 3.34 11.29 12.12
CA GLU A 168 2.06 11.90 12.43
C GLU A 168 1.22 11.98 11.18
N TYR A 169 -0.03 11.63 11.32
CA TYR A 169 -1.07 11.85 10.33
C TYR A 169 -2.24 12.55 10.99
N TYR A 170 -2.78 13.53 10.29
CA TYR A 170 -3.96 14.26 10.65
C TYR A 170 -4.83 14.45 9.41
N TYR A 171 -6.11 14.14 9.53
CA TYR A 171 -7.12 14.49 8.56
C TYR A 171 -8.34 15.07 9.26
N ARG A 172 -8.93 16.09 8.65
CA ARG A 172 -10.21 16.65 9.05
C ARG A 172 -10.97 17.14 7.83
N ASP A 173 -12.27 16.86 7.82
CA ASP A 173 -13.24 17.57 7.00
C ASP A 173 -14.51 17.87 7.82
N LYS A 174 -15.59 18.27 7.14
CA LYS A 174 -16.89 18.51 7.77
C LYS A 174 -17.56 17.25 8.35
N ASN A 175 -17.11 16.06 7.96
CA ASN A 175 -17.74 14.78 8.28
C ASN A 175 -16.93 13.94 9.27
N MET A 176 -15.61 14.13 9.35
CA MET A 176 -14.74 13.31 10.17
C MET A 176 -13.45 13.98 10.61
N ILE A 177 -12.86 13.41 11.65
CA ILE A 177 -11.51 13.68 12.11
C ILE A 177 -10.79 12.33 12.21
N GLU A 178 -9.55 12.26 11.76
CA GLU A 178 -8.70 11.07 11.87
C GLU A 178 -7.27 11.48 12.22
N LYS A 179 -6.65 10.74 13.13
CA LYS A 179 -5.28 11.01 13.60
C LYS A 179 -4.54 9.70 13.81
N LEU A 180 -3.26 9.70 13.51
CA LEU A 180 -2.35 8.62 13.87
C LEU A 180 -1.00 9.20 14.25
N ASP A 181 -0.59 8.97 15.49
CA ASP A 181 0.72 9.34 16.00
C ASP A 181 1.51 8.07 16.31
N VAL A 182 2.76 8.02 15.85
CA VAL A 182 3.66 6.88 16.08
C VAL A 182 5.04 7.38 16.51
N ASN A 183 5.53 6.82 17.61
CA ASN A 183 6.90 6.98 18.05
C ASN A 183 7.70 5.73 17.66
N TYR A 184 8.67 5.89 16.76
CA TYR A 184 9.42 4.74 16.24
C TYR A 184 10.46 4.18 17.22
N ALA A 185 10.90 4.96 18.22
CA ALA A 185 11.89 4.50 19.18
C ALA A 185 11.35 3.39 20.09
N ASN A 186 10.07 3.48 20.46
CA ASN A 186 9.39 2.49 21.31
C ASN A 186 8.22 1.79 20.60
N LYS A 187 8.02 2.07 19.30
CA LYS A 187 6.93 1.58 18.45
C LYS A 187 5.53 1.86 19.02
N LYS A 188 5.38 2.81 19.94
CA LYS A 188 4.05 3.16 20.46
C LYS A 188 3.27 3.92 19.41
N TYR A 189 1.97 3.65 19.34
CA TYR A 189 1.05 4.41 18.51
C TYR A 189 -0.17 4.88 19.32
N SER A 190 -0.79 5.97 18.87
CA SER A 190 -2.12 6.41 19.26
C SER A 190 -2.91 6.74 18.00
N TYR A 191 -4.09 6.16 17.86
CA TYR A 191 -4.97 6.32 16.72
C TYR A 191 -6.33 6.81 17.20
N TYR A 192 -6.86 7.80 16.49
CA TYR A 192 -8.16 8.39 16.78
C TYR A 192 -8.94 8.59 15.50
N TYR A 193 -10.20 8.20 15.51
CA TYR A 193 -11.17 8.52 14.46
C TYR A 193 -12.48 8.95 15.08
N LYS A 194 -13.09 10.00 14.52
CA LYS A 194 -14.44 10.42 14.86
C LYS A 194 -15.23 10.76 13.61
N ASN A 195 -16.38 10.11 13.45
CA ASN A 195 -17.40 10.52 12.50
C ASN A 195 -18.25 11.64 13.12
N LEU A 196 -18.19 12.84 12.55
CA LEU A 196 -18.92 14.01 13.03
C LEU A 196 -20.42 13.93 12.70
N ARG A 197 -20.82 13.12 11.71
CA ARG A 197 -22.23 12.93 11.35
C ARG A 197 -22.94 11.96 12.28
N THR A 198 -22.29 10.86 12.66
CA THR A 198 -22.91 9.80 13.47
C THR A 198 -22.47 9.80 14.93
N GLY A 199 -21.41 10.54 15.27
CA GLY A 199 -20.80 10.52 16.60
C GLY A 199 -19.92 9.30 16.87
N ARG A 200 -19.88 8.31 15.95
CA ARG A 200 -19.05 7.11 16.10
C ARG A 200 -17.58 7.49 16.27
N THR A 201 -16.95 6.96 17.31
CA THR A 201 -15.54 7.20 17.63
C THR A 201 -14.80 5.86 17.70
N ILE A 202 -13.53 5.86 17.30
CA ILE A 202 -12.59 4.74 17.46
C ILE A 202 -11.32 5.32 18.06
N GLU A 203 -10.86 4.72 19.14
CA GLU A 203 -9.59 5.06 19.80
C GLU A 203 -8.80 3.78 19.96
N LYS A 204 -7.53 3.79 19.57
CA LYS A 204 -6.61 2.66 19.77
C LYS A 204 -5.26 3.18 20.22
N GLU A 205 -4.67 2.53 21.20
CA GLU A 205 -3.30 2.76 21.62
C GLU A 205 -2.62 1.41 21.82
N GLY A 206 -1.35 1.32 21.46
CA GLY A 206 -0.66 0.05 21.53
C GLY A 206 0.78 0.14 21.06
N ARG A 207 1.33 -1.03 20.72
CA ARG A 207 2.66 -1.15 20.11
C ARG A 207 2.55 -1.73 18.73
N GLY A 208 3.21 -1.08 17.77
CA GLY A 208 3.22 -1.54 16.40
C GLY A 208 4.20 -2.68 16.14
N ARG A 209 3.86 -3.52 15.17
CA ARG A 209 4.78 -4.47 14.54
C ARG A 209 5.41 -3.81 13.31
N LYS A 210 6.63 -4.19 12.94
CA LYS A 210 7.28 -3.65 11.74
C LYS A 210 6.45 -4.10 10.53
N ILE A 211 6.19 -3.19 9.60
CA ILE A 211 5.58 -3.54 8.32
C ILE A 211 6.57 -4.31 7.43
N SER A 212 6.13 -5.42 6.87
CA SER A 212 6.80 -6.21 5.83
C SER A 212 5.78 -7.00 5.02
N ARG A 213 6.18 -7.48 3.85
CA ARG A 213 5.38 -8.38 3.01
C ARG A 213 4.84 -9.60 3.78
N GLU A 214 5.63 -10.19 4.68
CA GLU A 214 5.21 -11.32 5.52
C GLU A 214 4.17 -10.89 6.56
N THR A 215 4.42 -9.79 7.27
CA THR A 215 3.48 -9.35 8.32
C THR A 215 2.13 -8.95 7.76
N VAL A 216 2.09 -8.29 6.60
CA VAL A 216 0.84 -7.92 5.95
C VAL A 216 0.10 -9.14 5.44
N TYR A 217 0.78 -10.06 4.74
CA TYR A 217 0.16 -11.28 4.24
C TYR A 217 -0.41 -12.14 5.37
N ASN A 218 0.36 -12.36 6.44
CA ASN A 218 -0.10 -13.16 7.57
C ASN A 218 -1.30 -12.52 8.25
N GLU A 219 -1.30 -11.20 8.46
CA GLU A 219 -2.43 -10.51 9.07
C GLU A 219 -3.72 -10.66 8.24
N LEU A 220 -3.63 -10.56 6.90
CA LEU A 220 -4.77 -10.80 6.01
C LEU A 220 -5.25 -12.26 6.08
N LYS A 221 -4.30 -13.20 6.09
CA LYS A 221 -4.58 -14.63 6.12
C LYS A 221 -5.26 -15.04 7.43
N ASP A 222 -4.70 -14.63 8.56
CA ASP A 222 -5.19 -14.98 9.90
C ASP A 222 -6.61 -14.45 10.08
N SER A 223 -6.80 -13.19 9.75
CA SER A 223 -8.11 -12.53 9.73
C SER A 223 -9.15 -13.26 8.87
N TYR A 224 -8.76 -13.69 7.66
CA TYR A 224 -9.66 -14.41 6.76
C TYR A 224 -10.04 -15.80 7.27
N GLN A 225 -9.13 -16.46 7.99
CA GLN A 225 -9.39 -17.77 8.59
C GLN A 225 -10.32 -17.67 9.80
N GLU A 226 -10.18 -16.63 10.63
CA GLU A 226 -11.09 -16.32 11.73
C GLU A 226 -12.52 -16.14 11.20
N ASP A 227 -12.71 -15.32 10.17
CA ASP A 227 -13.99 -15.08 9.49
C ASP A 227 -14.62 -16.38 8.92
N LYS A 228 -13.82 -17.34 8.46
CA LYS A 228 -14.32 -18.64 7.96
C LYS A 228 -14.73 -19.60 9.09
N SER A 229 -14.22 -19.41 10.30
CA SER A 229 -14.44 -20.32 11.44
C SER A 229 -15.65 -19.97 12.31
N GLU A 230 -16.05 -18.69 12.35
CA GLU A 230 -17.23 -18.24 13.07
C GLU A 230 -18.48 -18.30 12.17
N ASN A 231 -19.31 -19.31 12.37
CA ASN A 231 -20.59 -19.57 11.68
C ASN A 231 -21.70 -18.52 11.98
N GLY A 232 -21.35 -17.24 12.13
CA GLY A 232 -22.30 -16.19 12.46
C GLY A 232 -21.68 -14.81 12.41
N ASP A 233 -22.03 -14.05 11.36
CA ASP A 233 -22.33 -12.62 11.30
C ASP A 233 -21.68 -11.66 12.34
N ASN A 234 -20.43 -11.88 12.71
CA ASN A 234 -19.61 -10.93 13.48
C ASN A 234 -18.51 -10.30 12.61
N GLY A 235 -18.63 -10.46 11.28
CA GLY A 235 -17.63 -10.13 10.27
C GLY A 235 -16.92 -8.82 10.55
N ILE A 236 -15.66 -8.93 10.98
CA ILE A 236 -14.72 -7.83 10.76
C ILE A 236 -14.46 -7.88 9.27
N ASP A 237 -15.33 -7.21 8.50
CA ASP A 237 -15.18 -7.09 7.06
C ASP A 237 -13.86 -6.36 6.76
N ILE A 238 -12.78 -7.12 6.61
CA ILE A 238 -11.46 -6.65 6.21
C ILE A 238 -11.52 -6.44 4.72
N SER A 239 -12.31 -5.44 4.38
CA SER A 239 -12.50 -4.97 3.03
C SER A 239 -11.75 -3.66 2.88
N PHE A 240 -10.76 -3.70 2.00
CA PHE A 240 -10.00 -2.56 1.55
C PHE A 240 -10.52 -2.13 0.21
N ASP A 241 -10.95 -0.87 0.12
CA ASP A 241 -11.24 -0.30 -1.18
C ASP A 241 -9.89 -0.07 -1.88
N ILE A 242 -9.69 -0.53 -3.13
CA ILE A 242 -8.56 -0.13 -4.00
C ILE A 242 -9.07 0.62 -5.25
N ILE A 243 -8.18 1.25 -6.01
CA ILE A 243 -8.48 1.76 -7.36
C ILE A 243 -7.45 1.11 -8.27
N ILE A 244 -7.89 0.17 -9.10
CA ILE A 244 -7.02 -0.61 -9.99
C ILE A 244 -7.46 -0.44 -11.44
N ASP A 245 -6.50 -0.38 -12.35
CA ASP A 245 -6.76 -0.36 -13.80
C ASP A 245 -5.57 -0.99 -14.52
N LEU A 246 -5.67 -2.30 -14.75
CA LEU A 246 -4.70 -3.10 -15.49
C LEU A 246 -5.27 -3.54 -16.85
N SER A 247 -6.41 -2.95 -17.25
CA SER A 247 -7.28 -3.43 -18.33
C SER A 247 -6.71 -3.27 -19.75
N ASP A 248 -5.66 -2.47 -19.93
CA ASP A 248 -5.04 -2.18 -21.23
C ASP A 248 -4.20 -3.33 -21.83
N LEU A 249 -4.31 -4.57 -21.33
CA LEU A 249 -3.38 -5.66 -21.70
C LEU A 249 -4.04 -6.99 -22.09
N LEU A 250 -5.37 -7.05 -22.12
CA LEU A 250 -6.11 -8.20 -22.68
C LEU A 250 -6.52 -7.99 -24.15
N ASN A 251 -6.10 -6.89 -24.78
CA ASN A 251 -6.23 -6.63 -26.22
C ASN A 251 -4.87 -6.69 -26.93
#